data_AF-A0A0D8DPX3-F1
#
_entry.id   AF-A0A0D8DPX3-F1
#
_cell.length_a   1.000
_cell.length_b   1.000
_cell.length_c   1.000
_cell.angle_alpha   90.00
_cell.angle_beta   90.00
_cell.angle_gamma   90.00
#
_symmetry.space_group_name_H-M   'P 1'
#
loop_
_entity.id
_entity.type
_entity.pdbx_description
1 polymer ?
#
loop_
_entity_poly.entity_id
_entity_poly.type
_entity_poly.pdbx_seq_one_letter_code
_entity_poly.pdbx_strand_id
1 'polypeptide(L)'
;MFDAPMDWLIIIVVALIIFGGTKKIPEMARNLGKATGEYKRGQMEIENELKNSMNSSAPKPEGQVDYMKIAQDLNIDTNNKTIDQIIKEINEKLNRTPETKTN
;
A
#
# COMPACT_ATOMS: atom_id res chain seq x y z
N MET A 1 -0.17 -17.75 41.51
CA MET A 1 0.46 -16.43 41.79
C MET A 1 1.10 -15.82 40.55
N PHE A 2 0.99 -16.44 39.37
CA PHE A 2 1.39 -15.90 38.06
C PHE A 2 0.34 -16.24 36.99
N ASP A 3 -0.93 -16.24 37.39
CA ASP A 3 -2.04 -16.73 36.58
C ASP A 3 -2.66 -15.59 35.74
N ALA A 4 -2.32 -14.33 36.04
CA ALA A 4 -2.81 -13.19 35.28
C ALA A 4 -1.82 -12.80 34.17
N PRO A 5 -2.31 -12.46 32.96
CA PRO A 5 -1.47 -11.92 31.88
C PRO A 5 -0.65 -10.68 32.29
N MET A 6 -1.16 -9.91 33.26
CA MET A 6 -0.46 -8.75 33.80
C MET A 6 0.81 -9.11 34.56
N ASP A 7 0.84 -10.26 35.24
CA ASP A 7 2.03 -10.71 35.97
C ASP A 7 3.18 -10.99 34.99
N TRP A 8 2.86 -11.63 33.86
CA TRP A 8 3.80 -11.88 32.76
C TRP A 8 4.29 -10.58 32.11
N LEU A 9 3.40 -9.61 31.90
CA LEU A 9 3.77 -8.29 31.38
C LEU A 9 4.81 -7.59 32.27
N ILE A 10 4.59 -7.61 33.58
CA ILE A 10 5.51 -7.02 34.56
C ILE A 10 6.88 -7.68 34.49
N ILE A 11 6.94 -9.02 34.44
CA ILE A 11 8.20 -9.77 34.33
C ILE A 11 8.97 -9.36 33.07
N ILE A 12 8.29 -9.26 31.92
CA ILE A 12 8.92 -8.86 30.66
C ILE A 12 9.47 -7.44 30.75
N VAL A 13 8.71 -6.50 31.34
CA VAL A 13 9.17 -5.12 31.50
C VAL A 13 10.41 -5.05 32.40
N VAL A 14 10.42 -5.79 33.50
CA VAL A 14 11.60 -5.86 34.41
C VAL A 14 12.80 -6.46 33.69
N ALA A 15 12.61 -7.55 32.94
CA ALA A 15 13.68 -8.16 32.15
C ALA A 15 14.24 -7.18 31.11
N LEU A 16 13.37 -6.46 30.38
CA LEU A 16 13.77 -5.44 29.41
C LEU A 16 14.54 -4.28 30.06
N ILE A 17 14.23 -3.91 31.31
CA ILE A 17 14.97 -2.87 32.02
C ILE A 17 16.37 -3.37 32.46
N ILE A 18 16.48 -4.62 32.92
CA ILE A 18 17.74 -5.22 33.34
C ILE A 18 18.69 -5.40 32.14
N PHE A 19 18.18 -5.98 31.05
CA PHE A 19 18.99 -6.26 29.85
C PHE A 19 19.13 -5.04 28.92
N GLY A 20 18.06 -4.27 28.74
CA GLY A 20 18.03 -3.11 27.85
C GLY A 20 18.52 -1.82 28.51
N GLY A 21 18.50 -1.72 29.84
CA GLY A 21 18.88 -0.53 30.58
C GLY A 21 17.84 0.60 30.52
N THR A 22 17.64 1.28 31.64
CA THR A 22 16.63 2.34 31.80
C THR A 22 16.82 3.54 30.85
N LYS A 23 18.03 3.76 30.34
CA LYS A 23 18.35 4.88 29.43
C LYS A 23 18.22 4.53 27.95
N LYS A 24 18.48 3.29 27.53
CA LYS A 24 18.48 2.93 26.10
C LYS A 24 17.07 2.78 25.54
N ILE A 25 16.12 2.24 26.32
CA ILE A 25 14.73 2.09 25.87
C ILE A 25 14.11 3.45 25.48
N PRO A 26 14.17 4.51 26.34
CA PRO A 26 13.68 5.84 25.96
C PRO A 26 14.44 6.48 24.79
N GLU A 27 15.76 6.30 24.72
CA GLU A 27 16.60 6.85 23.66
C GLU A 27 16.26 6.23 22.30
N MET A 28 16.11 4.90 22.25
CA MET A 28 15.69 4.17 21.04
C MET A 28 14.29 4.58 20.60
N ALA A 29 13.34 4.70 21.52
CA ALA A 29 11.98 5.17 21.20
C ALA A 29 12.00 6.59 20.61
N ARG A 30 12.83 7.49 21.17
CA ARG A 30 12.96 8.87 20.68
C ARG A 30 13.60 8.92 19.30
N ASN A 31 14.63 8.11 19.04
CA ASN A 31 15.31 8.06 17.76
C ASN A 31 14.43 7.40 16.68
N LEU A 32 13.75 6.30 17.01
CA LEU A 32 12.78 5.65 16.13
C LEU A 32 11.60 6.57 15.83
N GLY A 33 11.10 7.30 16.84
CA GLY A 33 10.02 8.29 16.65
C GLY A 33 10.43 9.42 15.71
N LYS A 34 11.67 9.93 15.84
CA LYS A 34 12.22 10.91 14.89
C LYS A 34 12.34 10.33 13.48
N ALA A 35 12.93 9.14 13.34
CA ALA A 35 13.12 8.49 12.04
C ALA A 35 11.77 8.24 11.34
N THR A 36 10.79 7.68 12.05
CA THR A 36 9.44 7.47 11.53
C THR A 36 8.73 8.79 11.19
N GLY A 37 8.94 9.83 12.01
CA GLY A 37 8.39 11.17 11.77
C GLY A 37 8.93 11.81 10.49
N GLU A 38 10.25 11.82 10.32
CA GLU A 38 10.92 12.33 9.12
C GLU A 38 10.58 11.48 7.89
N TYR A 39 10.52 10.15 8.03
CA TYR A 39 10.09 9.26 6.95
C TYR A 39 8.66 9.55 6.48
N LYS A 40 7.73 9.77 7.42
CA LYS A 40 6.34 10.11 7.08
C LYS A 40 6.24 11.49 6.43
N ARG A 41 7.04 12.47 6.87
CA ARG A 41 7.13 13.80 6.24
C ARG A 41 7.66 13.71 4.80
N GLY A 42 8.77 13.01 4.60
CA GLY A 42 9.34 12.78 3.28
C GLY A 42 8.37 12.05 2.33
N GLN A 43 7.65 11.03 2.82
CA GLN A 43 6.59 10.40 2.02
C GLN A 43 5.47 11.36 1.63
N MET A 44 5.00 12.21 2.54
CA MET A 44 3.97 13.21 2.23
C MET A 44 4.46 14.25 1.22
N GLU A 45 5.71 14.68 1.32
CA GLU A 45 6.33 15.60 0.35
C GLU A 45 6.40 14.95 -1.04
N ILE A 46 6.89 13.71 -1.13
CA ILE A 46 6.94 12.94 -2.38
C ILE A 46 5.54 12.75 -2.99
N GLU A 47 4.54 12.38 -2.18
CA GLU A 47 3.17 12.22 -2.65
C GLU A 47 2.61 13.54 -3.19
N ASN A 48 2.87 14.65 -2.50
CA ASN A 48 2.42 15.97 -2.90
C ASN A 48 3.15 16.47 -4.16
N GLU A 49 4.45 16.20 -4.29
CA GLU A 49 5.22 16.48 -5.50
C GLU A 49 4.73 15.65 -6.68
N LEU A 50 4.44 14.36 -6.48
CA LEU A 50 3.94 13.47 -7.52
C LEU A 50 2.53 13.89 -7.95
N LYS A 51 1.67 14.26 -7.00
CA LYS A 51 0.33 14.80 -7.26
C LYS A 51 0.39 16.16 -7.97
N ASN A 52 1.28 17.05 -7.59
CA ASN A 52 1.45 18.34 -8.25
C ASN A 52 2.05 18.21 -9.65
N SER A 53 2.95 17.25 -9.85
CA SER A 53 3.50 16.90 -11.17
C SER A 53 2.42 16.29 -12.07
N MET A 54 1.51 15.47 -11.53
CA MET A 54 0.36 14.93 -12.28
C MET A 54 -0.70 15.99 -12.65
N ASN A 55 -0.84 17.06 -11.85
CA ASN A 55 -1.76 18.16 -12.15
C ASN A 55 -1.17 19.23 -13.08
N SER A 56 0.15 19.18 -13.34
CA SER A 56 0.86 20.08 -14.26
C SER A 56 1.15 19.37 -15.57
N SER A 57 0.12 19.12 -16.39
CA SER A 57 0.20 18.82 -17.84
C SER A 57 1.43 18.00 -18.32
N ALA A 58 1.76 16.90 -17.65
CA ALA A 58 2.81 15.95 -18.06
C ALA A 58 2.35 14.50 -17.77
N PRO A 59 2.78 13.50 -18.55
CA PRO A 59 2.09 12.21 -18.67
C PRO A 59 2.16 11.39 -17.37
N LYS A 60 1.05 10.71 -17.04
CA LYS A 60 0.93 9.76 -15.91
C LYS A 60 2.09 8.74 -15.91
N PRO A 61 2.59 8.32 -14.74
CA PRO A 61 3.70 7.37 -14.62
C PRO A 61 3.38 6.05 -15.36
N GLU A 62 4.27 5.66 -16.28
CA GLU A 62 4.25 4.37 -16.96
C GLU A 62 4.31 3.25 -15.91
N GLY A 63 3.25 2.44 -15.83
CA GLY A 63 3.21 1.24 -14.99
C GLY A 63 1.90 1.01 -14.23
N GLN A 64 1.08 2.04 -14.02
CA GLN A 64 -0.29 1.84 -13.54
C GLN A 64 -1.26 1.78 -14.72
N VAL A 65 -1.65 0.56 -15.08
CA VAL A 65 -2.71 0.32 -16.04
C VAL A 65 -4.03 0.77 -15.43
N ASP A 66 -4.53 1.92 -15.87
CA ASP A 66 -5.83 2.46 -15.48
C ASP A 66 -6.93 1.71 -16.25
N TYR A 67 -7.34 0.55 -15.72
CA TYR A 67 -8.35 -0.32 -16.34
C TYR A 67 -9.69 0.40 -16.55
N MET A 68 -10.01 1.42 -15.75
CA MET A 68 -11.21 2.22 -15.91
C MET A 68 -11.14 3.11 -17.15
N LYS A 69 -9.98 3.71 -17.40
CA LYS A 69 -9.76 4.50 -18.61
C LYS A 69 -9.80 3.65 -19.88
N ILE A 70 -9.18 2.46 -19.84
CA ILE A 70 -9.20 1.50 -20.96
C ILE A 70 -10.61 0.99 -21.22
N ALA A 71 -11.38 0.68 -20.16
CA ALA A 71 -12.78 0.29 -20.28
C ALA A 71 -13.63 1.39 -20.94
N GLN A 72 -13.43 2.65 -20.53
CA GLN A 72 -14.11 3.80 -21.10
C GLN A 72 -13.78 3.99 -22.58
N ASP A 73 -12.51 3.88 -22.96
CA ASP A 73 -12.05 3.98 -24.35
C ASP A 73 -12.63 2.84 -25.24
N LEU A 74 -12.85 1.66 -24.66
CA LEU A 74 -13.48 0.50 -25.31
C LEU A 74 -15.02 0.48 -25.20
N ASN A 75 -15.61 1.57 -24.70
CA ASN A 75 -17.04 1.74 -24.48
C ASN A 75 -17.64 0.52 -23.72
N ILE A 76 -16.94 0.10 -22.66
CA ILE A 76 -17.36 -0.96 -21.74
C ILE A 76 -18.14 -0.31 -20.60
N ASP A 77 -19.29 -0.88 -20.28
CA ASP A 77 -20.09 -0.42 -19.15
C ASP A 77 -19.41 -0.83 -17.84
N THR A 78 -18.86 0.16 -17.13
CA THR A 78 -18.21 -0.04 -15.83
C THR A 78 -19.21 -0.01 -14.67
N ASN A 79 -20.48 0.31 -14.92
CA ASN A 79 -21.47 0.43 -13.86
C ASN A 79 -21.77 -0.96 -13.27
N ASN A 80 -21.64 -1.05 -11.95
CA ASN A 80 -21.96 -2.26 -11.20
C ASN A 80 -21.10 -3.50 -11.53
N LYS A 81 -19.91 -3.31 -12.12
CA LYS A 81 -18.92 -4.37 -12.40
C LYS A 81 -17.69 -4.25 -11.51
N THR A 82 -17.10 -5.38 -11.13
CA THR A 82 -15.83 -5.40 -10.39
C THR A 82 -14.64 -5.24 -11.34
N ILE A 83 -13.49 -4.83 -10.80
CA ILE A 83 -12.25 -4.64 -11.58
C ILE A 83 -11.90 -5.91 -12.37
N ASP A 84 -12.04 -7.10 -11.79
CA ASP A 84 -11.76 -8.38 -12.47
C ASP A 84 -12.71 -8.65 -13.65
N GLN A 85 -13.98 -8.25 -13.53
CA GLN A 85 -14.96 -8.40 -14.62
C GLN A 85 -14.66 -7.43 -15.76
N ILE A 86 -14.25 -6.21 -15.42
CA ILE A 86 -13.83 -5.21 -16.39
C ILE A 86 -12.57 -5.68 -17.13
N ILE A 87 -11.56 -6.21 -16.41
CA ILE A 87 -10.34 -6.78 -17.02
C ILE A 87 -10.68 -7.94 -17.96
N LYS A 88 -11.59 -8.83 -17.55
CA LYS A 88 -12.03 -9.96 -18.37
C LYS A 88 -12.70 -9.48 -19.66
N GLU A 89 -13.57 -8.49 -19.57
CA GLU A 89 -14.31 -7.94 -20.71
C GLU A 89 -13.40 -7.11 -21.65
N ILE A 90 -12.42 -6.38 -21.11
CA ILE A 90 -11.36 -5.72 -21.88
C ILE A 90 -10.61 -6.78 -22.71
N ASN A 91 -10.15 -7.85 -22.08
CA ASN A 91 -9.43 -8.92 -22.77
C ASN A 91 -10.32 -9.64 -23.80
N GLU A 92 -11.62 -9.81 -23.52
CA GLU A 92 -12.58 -10.43 -24.44
C GLU A 92 -12.86 -9.55 -25.68
N LYS A 93 -12.93 -8.23 -25.51
CA LYS A 93 -13.04 -7.28 -26.63
C LYS A 93 -11.76 -7.18 -27.45
N LEU A 94 -10.59 -7.34 -26.82
CA LEU A 94 -9.29 -7.31 -27.49
C LEU A 94 -8.97 -8.63 -28.22
N ASN A 95 -9.51 -9.78 -27.78
CA ASN A 95 -9.16 -11.12 -28.28
C ASN A 95 -10.16 -11.78 -29.27
N ARG A 96 -11.06 -11.03 -29.93
CA ARG A 96 -11.71 -11.54 -31.16
C ARG A 96 -10.70 -11.38 -32.31
N THR A 97 -9.82 -12.31 -32.70
CA THR A 97 -9.87 -13.76 -33.03
C THR A 97 -8.37 -14.22 -33.16
N PRO A 98 -7.91 -15.49 -32.97
CA PRO A 98 -8.54 -16.76 -33.34
C PRO A 98 -8.55 -17.93 -32.32
N GLU A 99 -9.68 -18.64 -32.33
CA GLU A 99 -9.86 -20.10 -32.46
C GLU A 99 -9.03 -21.07 -31.62
N THR A 100 -9.70 -21.76 -30.68
CA THR A 100 -9.44 -23.19 -30.42
C THR A 100 -10.73 -23.94 -30.07
N LYS A 101 -11.48 -24.36 -31.10
CA LYS A 101 -12.18 -25.66 -31.13
C LYS A 101 -12.29 -26.14 -32.59
N THR A 102 -11.31 -26.92 -33.05
CA THR A 102 -11.52 -27.94 -34.10
C THR A 102 -10.46 -29.05 -34.02
N ASN A 103 -10.63 -29.98 -33.07
CA ASN A 103 -10.73 -31.43 -33.28
C ASN A 103 -10.97 -32.10 -31.94
#